data_AF-B8IMH8-F1
#
_entry.id   AF-B8IMH8-F1
#
_cell.length_a   1.000
_cell.length_b   1.000
_cell.length_c   1.000
_cell.angle_alpha   90.00
_cell.angle_beta   90.00
_cell.angle_gamma   90.00
#
_symmetry.space_group_name_H-M   'P 1'
#
loop_
_entity.id
_entity.type
_entity.pdbx_description
1 polymer ?
#
loop_
_entity_poly.entity_id
_entity_poly.type
_entity_poly.pdbx_seq_one_letter_code
_entity_poly.pdbx_strand_id
1 'polypeptide(L)'
;MDRHDGPQVTQRWHSIRCYLLLCLILAPAAAATEPTRNLLWVTLQTCILTKRMTGRALPCLAVDLGDKDRPGTAVLRAPGQATHVVVMPTERVVGLEDPQLQQRPGTAYWQAALAARHYVTEALGGRLTAYDVGLAVNSIGGRSQDQLHIHLDCVQPSVQAALQHYASTIGSTWAAMPIALQGSRFFALRVGADQMRDLNPFAALGHLPGRRTELRDTSLAMISVSGESGTRDFVLLAYRDPEAHAEKLLDHACTALAKAAAK
;
A
#
# COMPACT_ATOMS: atom_id res chain seq x y z
N MET A 1 -98.87 -27.68 -14.75
CA MET A 1 -97.43 -27.39 -14.59
C MET A 1 -97.33 -25.87 -14.61
N ASP A 2 -97.56 -25.27 -13.44
CA ASP A 2 -97.78 -23.85 -13.26
C ASP A 2 -96.47 -23.05 -13.13
N ARG A 3 -96.59 -21.79 -13.54
CA ARG A 3 -95.59 -20.71 -13.51
C ARG A 3 -95.01 -20.47 -12.11
N HIS A 4 -93.80 -19.90 -12.05
CA HIS A 4 -93.61 -18.62 -11.37
C HIS A 4 -92.29 -17.92 -11.73
N ASP A 5 -92.44 -16.67 -12.16
CA ASP A 5 -91.41 -15.63 -12.35
C ASP A 5 -90.80 -15.17 -11.02
N GLY A 6 -89.53 -14.73 -11.07
CA GLY A 6 -88.86 -13.95 -10.02
C GLY A 6 -88.00 -12.83 -10.62
N PRO A 7 -87.88 -11.65 -9.98
CA PRO A 7 -87.71 -10.37 -10.69
C PRO A 7 -86.26 -9.91 -10.91
N GLN A 8 -86.14 -9.02 -11.90
CA GLN A 8 -84.98 -8.29 -12.40
C GLN A 8 -84.39 -7.28 -11.39
N VAL A 9 -83.06 -7.25 -11.24
CA VAL A 9 -82.32 -6.14 -10.60
C VAL A 9 -81.36 -5.55 -11.63
N THR A 10 -81.59 -4.28 -11.98
CA THR A 10 -80.74 -3.50 -12.89
C THR A 10 -79.64 -2.81 -12.09
N GLN A 11 -78.38 -3.17 -12.35
CA GLN A 11 -77.22 -2.54 -11.69
C GLN A 11 -76.50 -1.63 -12.70
N ARG A 12 -76.61 -0.32 -12.49
CA ARG A 12 -75.94 0.74 -13.25
C ARG A 12 -74.46 0.79 -12.86
N TRP A 13 -73.57 0.43 -13.78
CA TRP A 13 -72.12 0.52 -13.61
C TRP A 13 -71.66 1.96 -13.82
N HIS A 14 -71.17 2.61 -12.77
CA HIS A 14 -70.50 3.92 -12.86
C HIS A 14 -69.01 3.69 -13.09
N SER A 15 -68.50 4.18 -14.23
CA SER A 15 -67.12 4.06 -14.65
C SER A 15 -66.20 4.96 -13.81
N ILE A 16 -65.47 4.38 -12.85
CA ILE A 16 -64.42 5.08 -12.09
C ILE A 16 -63.15 5.16 -12.94
N ARG A 17 -62.80 6.37 -13.39
CA ARG A 17 -61.52 6.66 -14.05
C ARG A 17 -60.39 6.69 -13.02
N CYS A 18 -59.57 5.63 -12.96
CA CYS A 18 -58.32 5.63 -12.21
C CYS A 18 -57.23 6.40 -12.97
N TYR A 19 -56.76 7.51 -12.40
CA TYR A 19 -55.55 8.19 -12.86
C TYR A 19 -54.34 7.51 -12.20
N LEU A 20 -53.52 6.83 -13.01
CA LEU A 20 -52.21 6.30 -12.61
C LEU A 20 -51.20 7.46 -12.52
N LEU A 21 -50.86 7.89 -11.31
CA LEU A 21 -49.72 8.76 -11.04
C LEU A 21 -48.43 7.91 -11.09
N LEU A 22 -47.64 8.09 -12.15
CA LEU A 22 -46.31 7.51 -12.29
C LEU A 22 -45.31 8.37 -11.50
N CYS A 23 -45.05 8.02 -10.24
CA CYS A 23 -43.95 8.62 -9.48
C CYS A 23 -42.61 8.09 -10.01
N LEU A 24 -41.87 8.92 -10.74
CA LEU A 24 -40.44 8.71 -11.01
C LEU A 24 -39.67 8.89 -9.70
N ILE A 25 -39.36 7.78 -9.04
CA ILE A 25 -38.47 7.78 -7.88
C ILE A 25 -37.04 7.89 -8.41
N LEU A 26 -36.50 9.10 -8.42
CA LEU A 26 -35.05 9.31 -8.52
C LEU A 26 -34.42 8.72 -7.26
N ALA A 27 -33.92 7.49 -7.36
CA ALA A 27 -33.07 6.92 -6.32
C ALA A 27 -31.81 7.79 -6.21
N PRO A 28 -31.46 8.33 -5.03
CA PRO A 28 -30.18 8.99 -4.87
C PRO A 28 -29.07 7.99 -5.14
N ALA A 29 -28.10 8.40 -5.96
CA ALA A 29 -26.88 7.67 -6.23
C ALA A 29 -26.29 7.18 -4.90
N ALA A 30 -25.94 5.89 -4.84
CA ALA A 30 -25.36 5.26 -3.68
C ALA A 30 -24.27 6.16 -3.08
N ALA A 31 -24.42 6.54 -1.81
CA ALA A 31 -23.32 7.11 -1.05
C ALA A 31 -22.16 6.13 -1.18
N ALA A 32 -21.08 6.55 -1.82
CA ALA A 32 -19.82 5.82 -1.76
C ALA A 32 -19.50 5.70 -0.27
N THR A 33 -19.61 4.48 0.27
CA THR A 33 -19.16 4.23 1.63
C THR A 33 -17.65 4.46 1.58
N GLU A 34 -17.18 5.50 2.27
CA GLU A 34 -15.76 5.73 2.46
C GLU A 34 -15.14 4.39 2.89
N PRO A 35 -14.13 3.87 2.16
CA PRO A 35 -13.53 2.60 2.50
C PRO A 35 -13.11 2.66 3.96
N THR A 36 -13.60 1.73 4.77
CA THR A 36 -13.20 1.68 6.17
C THR A 36 -11.68 1.65 6.24
N ARG A 37 -11.04 2.54 7.02
CA ARG A 37 -9.57 2.56 7.17
C ARG A 37 -9.01 1.28 7.82
N ASN A 38 -9.85 0.29 8.13
CA ASN A 38 -9.48 -0.98 8.75
C ASN A 38 -9.67 -2.19 7.83
N LEU A 39 -9.99 -2.00 6.54
CA LEU A 39 -10.22 -3.13 5.64
C LEU A 39 -8.99 -4.04 5.56
N LEU A 40 -7.80 -3.46 5.43
CA LEU A 40 -6.54 -4.20 5.38
C LEU A 40 -6.30 -5.02 6.65
N TRP A 41 -6.64 -4.46 7.82
CA TRP A 41 -6.57 -5.17 9.09
C TRP A 41 -7.50 -6.39 9.11
N VAL A 42 -8.74 -6.25 8.64
CA VAL A 42 -9.70 -7.37 8.56
C VAL A 42 -9.21 -8.47 7.61
N THR A 43 -8.68 -8.10 6.44
CA THR A 43 -8.09 -9.05 5.50
C THR A 43 -6.91 -9.80 6.12
N LEU A 44 -6.03 -9.09 6.82
CA LEU A 44 -4.90 -9.68 7.52
C LEU A 44 -5.34 -10.68 8.60
N GLN A 45 -6.39 -10.37 9.37
CA GLN A 45 -6.92 -11.32 10.36
C GLN A 45 -7.40 -12.62 9.71
N THR A 46 -7.95 -12.54 8.49
CA THR A 46 -8.33 -13.73 7.73
C THR A 46 -7.10 -14.54 7.31
N CYS A 47 -6.03 -13.88 6.84
CA CYS A 47 -4.77 -14.57 6.53
C CYS A 47 -4.17 -15.28 7.75
N ILE A 48 -4.16 -14.60 8.91
CA ILE A 48 -3.64 -15.15 10.17
C ILE A 48 -4.47 -16.35 10.62
N LEU A 49 -5.81 -16.24 10.56
CA LEU A 49 -6.71 -17.33 10.91
C LEU A 49 -6.49 -18.55 10.01
N THR A 50 -6.48 -18.36 8.69
CA THR A 50 -6.22 -19.43 7.72
C THR A 50 -4.87 -20.10 7.97
N LYS A 51 -3.83 -19.31 8.28
CA LYS A 51 -2.49 -19.83 8.61
C LYS A 51 -2.51 -20.72 9.83
N ARG A 52 -3.18 -20.29 10.91
CA ARG A 52 -3.27 -21.05 12.16
C ARG A 52 -4.09 -22.33 12.00
N MET A 53 -5.18 -22.28 11.24
CA MET A 53 -6.09 -23.42 11.11
C MET A 53 -5.63 -24.46 10.08
N THR A 54 -4.97 -24.01 9.01
CA THR A 54 -4.71 -24.87 7.83
C THR A 54 -3.25 -24.90 7.39
N GLY A 55 -2.38 -24.08 7.98
CA GLY A 55 -1.00 -23.90 7.55
C GLY A 55 -0.82 -23.07 6.27
N ARG A 56 -1.91 -22.69 5.59
CA ARG A 56 -1.92 -21.94 4.32
C ARG A 56 -1.98 -20.42 4.55
N ALA A 57 -1.44 -19.64 3.62
CA ALA A 57 -1.39 -18.17 3.74
C ALA A 57 -2.59 -17.44 3.09
N LEU A 58 -3.45 -18.13 2.33
CA LEU A 58 -4.50 -17.49 1.53
C LEU A 58 -5.46 -16.63 2.37
N PRO A 59 -5.84 -15.41 1.92
CA PRO A 59 -5.54 -14.81 0.60
C PRO A 59 -4.15 -14.12 0.50
N CYS A 60 -3.37 -14.10 1.58
CA CYS A 60 -2.01 -13.59 1.57
C CYS A 60 -1.07 -14.54 0.80
N LEU A 61 0.03 -13.98 0.28
CA LEU A 61 1.10 -14.73 -0.39
C LEU A 61 1.96 -15.49 0.64
N ALA A 62 2.19 -14.86 1.79
CA ALA A 62 2.92 -15.45 2.91
C ALA A 62 2.35 -14.93 4.24
N VAL A 63 2.41 -15.79 5.25
CA VAL A 63 2.15 -15.43 6.64
C VAL A 63 3.18 -16.14 7.49
N ASP A 64 3.96 -15.34 8.21
CA ASP A 64 4.87 -15.75 9.25
C ASP A 64 4.30 -15.25 10.58
N LEU A 65 3.92 -16.17 11.46
CA LEU A 65 3.27 -15.81 12.73
C LEU A 65 4.25 -15.22 13.75
N GLY A 66 5.55 -15.19 13.44
CA GLY A 66 6.58 -14.83 14.41
C GLY A 66 6.73 -15.87 15.51
N ASP A 67 7.41 -15.47 16.57
CA ASP A 67 7.61 -16.26 17.78
C ASP A 67 7.77 -15.31 18.99
N LYS A 68 8.22 -15.82 20.14
CA LYS A 68 8.37 -15.05 21.37
C LYS A 68 9.42 -13.92 21.28
N ASP A 69 10.38 -14.03 20.37
CA ASP A 69 11.51 -13.10 20.24
C ASP A 69 11.44 -12.25 18.96
N ARG A 70 10.57 -12.62 18.01
CA ARG A 70 10.45 -11.97 16.70
C ARG A 70 8.99 -11.71 16.32
N PRO A 71 8.63 -10.47 15.92
CA PRO A 71 7.26 -10.18 15.54
C PRO A 71 6.89 -10.86 14.22
N GLY A 72 5.61 -11.21 14.08
CA GLY A 72 5.11 -11.83 12.85
C GLY A 72 4.84 -10.83 11.73
N THR A 73 4.84 -11.32 10.49
CA THR A 73 4.58 -10.54 9.28
C THR A 73 3.72 -11.31 8.28
N ALA A 74 3.05 -10.58 7.40
CA ALA A 74 2.33 -11.14 6.28
C ALA A 74 2.61 -10.35 5.00
N VAL A 75 2.55 -11.02 3.86
CA VAL A 75 2.68 -10.42 2.53
C VAL A 75 1.38 -10.58 1.79
N LEU A 76 0.80 -9.49 1.31
CA LEU A 76 -0.43 -9.48 0.54
C LEU A 76 -0.18 -8.83 -0.82
N ARG A 77 -0.74 -9.41 -1.89
CA ARG A 77 -0.79 -8.75 -3.19
C ARG A 77 -1.90 -7.71 -3.20
N ALA A 78 -1.61 -6.49 -3.63
CA ALA A 78 -2.64 -5.46 -3.72
C ALA A 78 -3.74 -5.89 -4.72
N PRO A 79 -5.03 -5.60 -4.43
CA PRO A 79 -6.13 -6.03 -5.29
C PRO A 79 -5.98 -5.55 -6.73
N GLY A 80 -6.13 -6.47 -7.69
CA GLY A 80 -6.05 -6.16 -9.12
C GLY A 80 -4.65 -5.84 -9.64
N GLN A 81 -3.61 -5.90 -8.80
CA GLN A 81 -2.25 -5.60 -9.19
C GLN A 81 -1.46 -6.87 -9.50
N ALA A 82 -0.64 -6.83 -10.56
CA ALA A 82 0.23 -7.94 -10.91
C ALA A 82 1.49 -7.96 -10.02
N THR A 83 2.09 -6.81 -9.74
CA THR A 83 3.42 -6.69 -9.11
C THR A 83 3.38 -6.07 -7.73
N HIS A 84 2.46 -5.15 -7.48
CA HIS A 84 2.33 -4.45 -6.19
C HIS A 84 2.00 -5.42 -5.05
N VAL A 85 2.91 -5.51 -4.09
CA VAL A 85 2.69 -6.24 -2.84
C VAL A 85 2.91 -5.33 -1.65
N VAL A 86 2.27 -5.67 -0.53
CA VAL A 86 2.46 -4.99 0.75
C VAL A 86 2.92 -5.97 1.83
N VAL A 87 3.83 -5.52 2.68
CA VAL A 87 4.25 -6.26 3.89
C VAL A 87 3.67 -5.57 5.12
N MET A 88 3.05 -6.36 5.99
CA MET A 88 2.35 -5.88 7.17
C MET A 88 2.76 -6.69 8.41
N PRO A 89 2.84 -6.07 9.59
CA PRO A 89 2.89 -6.80 10.86
C PRO A 89 1.66 -7.69 11.06
N THR A 90 1.79 -8.85 11.69
CA THR A 90 0.61 -9.64 12.12
C THR A 90 -0.08 -9.07 13.37
N GLU A 91 0.53 -8.06 13.98
CA GLU A 91 -0.02 -7.29 15.09
C GLU A 91 -0.57 -5.95 14.60
N ARG A 92 -1.35 -5.28 15.45
CA ARG A 92 -1.91 -3.98 15.12
C ARG A 92 -0.83 -2.91 15.31
N VAL A 93 -0.34 -2.40 14.20
CA VAL A 93 0.61 -1.29 14.12
C VAL A 93 -0.02 -0.29 13.16
N VAL A 94 -0.23 0.95 13.56
CA VAL A 94 -1.06 1.88 12.76
C VAL A 94 -0.32 2.44 11.54
N GLY A 95 0.99 2.69 11.66
CA GLY A 95 1.80 3.30 10.61
C GLY A 95 3.07 3.93 11.18
N LEU A 96 3.72 4.81 10.41
CA LEU A 96 5.00 5.45 10.77
C LEU A 96 4.98 6.18 12.11
N GLU A 97 3.83 6.67 12.53
CA GLU A 97 3.61 7.35 13.81
C GLU A 97 3.68 6.43 15.04
N ASP A 98 3.68 5.11 14.84
CA ASP A 98 3.75 4.16 15.93
C ASP A 98 5.18 4.06 16.49
N PRO A 99 5.44 4.44 17.77
CA PRO A 99 6.78 4.49 18.32
C PRO A 99 7.48 3.12 18.35
N GLN A 100 6.74 2.01 18.30
CA GLN A 100 7.34 0.68 18.28
C GLN A 100 8.19 0.43 17.02
N LEU A 101 7.93 1.16 15.94
CA LEU A 101 8.70 1.04 14.70
C LEU A 101 10.13 1.55 14.84
N GLN A 102 10.37 2.50 15.74
CA GLN A 102 11.73 2.97 16.01
C GLN A 102 12.52 2.00 16.92
N GLN A 103 11.92 0.88 17.31
CA GLN A 103 12.52 -0.17 18.13
C GLN A 103 12.80 -1.42 17.30
N ARG A 104 13.23 -2.52 17.96
CA ARG A 104 13.55 -3.80 17.30
C ARG A 104 12.47 -4.33 16.32
N PRO A 105 11.15 -4.20 16.57
CA PRO A 105 10.14 -4.65 15.63
C PRO A 105 10.24 -3.99 14.24
N GLY A 106 10.61 -2.71 14.17
CA GLY A 106 10.77 -2.01 12.90
C GLY A 106 11.85 -2.63 12.01
N THR A 107 12.98 -3.06 12.58
CA THR A 107 14.01 -3.82 11.84
C THR A 107 13.42 -5.09 11.25
N ALA A 108 12.68 -5.87 12.04
CA ALA A 108 12.10 -7.13 11.59
C ALA A 108 11.09 -6.93 10.45
N TYR A 109 10.22 -5.93 10.54
CA TYR A 109 9.25 -5.60 9.48
C TYR A 109 9.95 -5.16 8.20
N TRP A 110 11.02 -4.36 8.31
CA TRP A 110 11.77 -3.92 7.14
C TRP A 110 12.55 -5.07 6.48
N GLN A 111 13.14 -5.97 7.26
CA GLN A 111 13.77 -7.18 6.74
C GLN A 111 12.77 -8.08 6.01
N ALA A 112 11.56 -8.24 6.56
CA ALA A 112 10.50 -8.99 5.88
C ALA A 112 10.13 -8.33 4.54
N ALA A 113 10.06 -7.00 4.47
CA ALA A 113 9.86 -6.28 3.21
C ALA A 113 11.01 -6.48 2.22
N LEU A 114 12.25 -6.40 2.67
CA LEU A 114 13.42 -6.68 1.83
C LEU A 114 13.41 -8.10 1.23
N ALA A 115 13.03 -9.09 2.04
CA ALA A 115 12.90 -10.48 1.63
C ALA A 115 11.72 -10.67 0.66
N ALA A 116 10.62 -9.94 0.83
CA ALA A 116 9.40 -10.07 0.01
C ALA A 116 9.53 -9.48 -1.41
N ARG A 117 10.62 -8.78 -1.74
CA ARG A 117 10.84 -8.20 -3.09
C ARG A 117 10.77 -9.24 -4.22
N HIS A 118 11.07 -10.51 -3.93
CA HIS A 118 10.97 -11.59 -4.91
C HIS A 118 9.54 -11.75 -5.48
N TYR A 119 8.48 -11.48 -4.70
CA TYR A 119 7.10 -11.56 -5.17
C TYR A 119 6.77 -10.56 -6.29
N VAL A 120 7.52 -9.46 -6.37
CA VAL A 120 7.43 -8.46 -7.45
C VAL A 120 8.16 -9.00 -8.69
N THR A 121 9.40 -9.49 -8.51
CA THR A 121 10.24 -9.95 -9.63
C THR A 121 9.70 -11.23 -10.28
N GLU A 122 9.15 -12.16 -9.49
CA GLU A 122 8.54 -13.40 -9.97
C GLU A 122 7.28 -13.12 -10.81
N ALA A 123 6.47 -12.15 -10.41
CA ALA A 123 5.30 -11.71 -11.19
C ALA A 123 5.68 -11.16 -12.57
N LEU A 124 6.95 -10.76 -12.75
CA LEU A 124 7.51 -10.27 -14.01
C LEU A 124 8.33 -11.34 -14.74
N GLY A 125 8.34 -12.58 -14.27
CA GLY A 125 9.13 -13.67 -14.85
C GLY A 125 10.65 -13.49 -14.70
N GLY A 126 11.09 -12.82 -13.63
CA GLY A 126 12.53 -12.66 -13.33
C GLY A 126 13.26 -11.63 -14.21
N ARG A 127 12.53 -10.82 -14.99
CA ARG A 127 13.11 -9.76 -15.85
C ARG A 127 13.73 -8.60 -15.06
N LEU A 128 13.39 -8.48 -13.77
CA LEU A 128 13.98 -7.54 -12.83
C LEU A 128 14.67 -8.30 -11.70
N THR A 129 15.68 -7.68 -11.13
CA THR A 129 16.32 -8.13 -9.91
C THR A 129 15.63 -7.51 -8.69
N ALA A 130 15.87 -8.08 -7.50
CA ALA A 130 15.35 -7.49 -6.26
C ALA A 130 15.87 -6.05 -6.01
N TYR A 131 16.96 -5.63 -6.65
CA TYR A 131 17.46 -4.26 -6.56
C TYR A 131 16.61 -3.25 -7.33
N ASP A 132 15.81 -3.70 -8.30
CA ASP A 132 14.90 -2.85 -9.09
C ASP A 132 13.56 -2.62 -8.40
N VAL A 133 13.35 -3.23 -7.24
CA VAL A 133 12.14 -3.11 -6.41
C VAL A 133 12.37 -2.07 -5.31
N GLY A 134 11.55 -1.02 -5.32
CA GLY A 134 11.53 0.00 -4.29
C GLY A 134 10.59 -0.37 -3.14
N LEU A 135 10.89 0.16 -1.96
CA LEU A 135 10.02 0.07 -0.78
C LEU A 135 9.47 1.46 -0.45
N ALA A 136 8.22 1.58 -0.04
CA ALA A 136 7.61 2.84 0.39
C ALA A 136 6.63 2.66 1.55
N VAL A 137 6.50 3.68 2.39
CA VAL A 137 5.54 3.81 3.49
C VAL A 137 5.00 5.23 3.48
N ASN A 138 3.67 5.35 3.51
CA ASN A 138 2.99 6.64 3.43
C ASN A 138 2.65 7.20 4.83
N SER A 139 2.42 8.50 4.91
CA SER A 139 1.98 9.21 6.12
C SER A 139 0.54 8.85 6.49
N ILE A 140 0.02 9.43 7.58
CA ILE A 140 -1.38 9.25 7.97
C ILE A 140 -2.34 9.79 6.89
N GLY A 141 -2.10 10.99 6.34
CA GLY A 141 -2.93 11.54 5.27
C GLY A 141 -2.70 10.82 3.94
N GLY A 142 -1.44 10.47 3.64
CA GLY A 142 -1.08 9.78 2.40
C GLY A 142 -1.51 8.31 2.29
N ARG A 143 -2.30 7.77 3.23
CA ARG A 143 -2.75 6.37 3.21
C ARG A 143 -4.24 6.21 3.51
N SER A 144 -4.85 5.21 2.88
CA SER A 144 -6.25 4.86 3.10
C SER A 144 -6.48 3.84 4.22
N GLN A 145 -5.43 3.16 4.70
CA GLN A 145 -5.53 2.08 5.70
C GLN A 145 -4.69 2.38 6.96
N ASP A 146 -5.30 2.24 8.15
CA ASP A 146 -4.70 2.38 9.48
C ASP A 146 -4.18 1.03 10.01
N GLN A 147 -3.33 0.44 9.19
CA GLN A 147 -2.48 -0.70 9.51
C GLN A 147 -1.17 -0.46 8.77
N LEU A 148 -0.01 -0.61 9.39
CA LEU A 148 1.26 -0.46 8.72
C LEU A 148 1.32 -1.42 7.52
N HIS A 149 1.60 -0.85 6.36
CA HIS A 149 1.86 -1.57 5.13
C HIS A 149 3.04 -0.93 4.41
N ILE A 150 4.07 -1.73 4.16
CA ILE A 150 5.23 -1.33 3.36
C ILE A 150 4.94 -1.76 1.92
N HIS A 151 4.84 -0.80 1.02
CA HIS A 151 4.58 -1.01 -0.41
C HIS A 151 5.86 -1.46 -1.10
N LEU A 152 5.78 -2.48 -1.93
CA LEU A 152 6.88 -2.97 -2.76
C LEU A 152 6.40 -3.04 -4.20
N ASP A 153 7.14 -2.37 -5.08
CA ASP A 153 6.90 -2.46 -6.53
C ASP A 153 8.13 -1.98 -7.33
N CYS A 154 8.01 -1.98 -8.65
CA CYS A 154 8.97 -1.35 -9.55
C CYS A 154 9.18 0.13 -9.19
N VAL A 155 10.39 0.65 -9.43
CA VAL A 155 10.70 2.08 -9.24
C VAL A 155 10.37 2.88 -10.50
N GLN A 156 9.84 4.09 -10.33
CA GLN A 156 9.65 5.04 -11.44
C GLN A 156 10.97 5.27 -12.20
N PRO A 157 11.01 5.13 -13.54
CA PRO A 157 12.25 5.29 -14.30
C PRO A 157 12.94 6.65 -14.08
N SER A 158 12.17 7.73 -13.96
CA SER A 158 12.70 9.08 -13.71
C SER A 158 13.30 9.21 -12.31
N VAL A 159 12.73 8.52 -11.31
CA VAL A 159 13.26 8.50 -9.94
C VAL A 159 14.56 7.71 -9.91
N GLN A 160 14.60 6.52 -10.51
CA GLN A 160 15.83 5.72 -10.58
C GLN A 160 16.96 6.49 -11.27
N ALA A 161 16.68 7.14 -12.40
CA ALA A 161 17.66 7.95 -13.13
C ALA A 161 18.19 9.13 -12.28
N ALA A 162 17.29 9.84 -11.57
CA ALA A 162 17.68 10.92 -10.68
C ALA A 162 18.57 10.45 -9.53
N LEU A 163 18.21 9.34 -8.87
CA LEU A 163 18.99 8.81 -7.76
C LEU A 163 20.36 8.34 -8.23
N GLN A 164 20.46 7.73 -9.41
CA GLN A 164 21.75 7.34 -9.98
C GLN A 164 22.62 8.55 -10.34
N HIS A 165 22.02 9.62 -10.88
CA HIS A 165 22.74 10.85 -11.19
C HIS A 165 23.36 11.50 -9.95
N TYR A 166 22.63 11.48 -8.82
CA TYR A 166 23.09 12.09 -7.56
C TYR A 166 23.78 11.12 -6.59
N ALA A 167 23.94 9.84 -6.95
CA ALA A 167 24.40 8.78 -6.03
C ALA A 167 25.73 9.11 -5.31
N SER A 168 26.68 9.74 -6.00
CA SER A 168 27.98 10.15 -5.42
C SER A 168 27.90 11.33 -4.45
N THR A 169 26.81 12.10 -4.49
CA THR A 169 26.60 13.29 -3.63
C THR A 169 25.73 13.00 -2.42
N ILE A 170 24.97 11.89 -2.43
CA ILE A 170 24.16 11.47 -1.30
C ILE A 170 25.07 10.77 -0.28
N GLY A 171 25.26 11.42 0.87
CA GLY A 171 26.10 10.92 1.95
C GLY A 171 25.34 10.08 2.99
N SER A 172 26.06 9.67 4.03
CA SER A 172 25.56 8.89 5.17
C SER A 172 24.87 9.74 6.25
N THR A 173 24.48 10.97 5.93
CA THR A 173 23.65 11.83 6.77
C THR A 173 22.48 12.37 5.96
N TRP A 174 21.34 12.61 6.61
CA TRP A 174 20.16 13.16 5.93
C TRP A 174 20.45 14.54 5.35
N ALA A 175 20.33 14.68 4.03
CA ALA A 175 20.47 15.94 3.32
C ALA A 175 19.33 16.12 2.31
N ALA A 176 18.93 17.37 2.05
CA ALA A 176 17.89 17.64 1.06
C ALA A 176 18.38 17.27 -0.34
N MET A 177 17.54 16.59 -1.11
CA MET A 177 17.78 16.38 -2.54
C MET A 177 17.83 17.73 -3.27
N PRO A 178 18.74 17.90 -4.24
CA PRO A 178 18.85 19.13 -5.01
C PRO A 178 17.65 19.36 -5.94
N ILE A 179 16.90 18.30 -6.25
CA ILE A 179 15.70 18.33 -7.08
C ILE A 179 14.49 17.76 -6.35
N ALA A 180 13.30 18.06 -6.88
CA ALA A 180 12.08 17.35 -6.48
C ALA A 180 11.99 16.00 -7.19
N LEU A 181 11.56 14.97 -6.48
CA LEU A 181 11.19 13.67 -7.03
C LEU A 181 9.67 13.58 -7.01
N GLN A 182 9.04 13.37 -8.18
CA GLN A 182 7.58 13.28 -8.29
C GLN A 182 6.86 14.45 -7.57
N GLY A 183 7.35 15.67 -7.82
CA GLY A 183 6.78 16.91 -7.28
C GLY A 183 7.09 17.25 -5.82
N SER A 184 7.78 16.39 -5.05
CA SER A 184 8.15 16.69 -3.66
C SER A 184 9.65 16.74 -3.45
N ARG A 185 10.09 17.62 -2.53
CA ARG A 185 11.49 17.71 -2.10
C ARG A 185 11.75 16.71 -0.98
N PHE A 186 12.48 15.63 -1.31
CA PHE A 186 12.89 14.61 -0.36
C PHE A 186 14.20 15.00 0.34
N PHE A 187 14.37 14.55 1.57
CA PHE A 187 15.68 14.29 2.15
C PHE A 187 16.14 12.89 1.72
N ALA A 188 17.44 12.73 1.54
CA ALA A 188 18.08 11.48 1.19
C ALA A 188 19.18 11.13 2.19
N LEU A 189 19.32 9.84 2.47
CA LEU A 189 20.36 9.25 3.31
C LEU A 189 20.86 7.97 2.63
N ARG A 190 22.16 7.90 2.33
CA ARG A 190 22.77 6.70 1.76
C ARG A 190 23.04 5.66 2.84
N VAL A 191 22.73 4.42 2.54
CA VAL A 191 22.97 3.23 3.38
C VAL A 191 23.77 2.24 2.56
N GLY A 192 24.92 1.83 3.11
CA GLY A 192 25.79 0.83 2.48
C GLY A 192 25.16 -0.56 2.49
N ALA A 193 25.53 -1.39 1.51
CA ALA A 193 25.05 -2.78 1.43
C ALA A 193 25.31 -3.62 2.71
N ASP A 194 26.42 -3.34 3.40
CA ASP A 194 26.85 -4.00 4.63
C ASP A 194 25.95 -3.71 5.84
N GLN A 195 25.31 -2.54 5.86
CA GLN A 195 24.41 -2.08 6.92
C GLN A 195 22.99 -2.62 6.76
N MET A 196 22.65 -3.13 5.58
CA MET A 196 21.28 -3.48 5.22
C MET A 196 20.64 -4.54 6.12
N ARG A 197 21.42 -5.46 6.67
CA ARG A 197 20.90 -6.54 7.55
C ARG A 197 20.34 -6.00 8.86
N ASP A 198 20.97 -4.96 9.41
CA ASP A 198 20.68 -4.46 10.75
C ASP A 198 19.96 -3.10 10.71
N LEU A 199 19.68 -2.58 9.51
CA LEU A 199 19.02 -1.29 9.28
C LEU A 199 17.60 -1.26 9.87
N ASN A 200 17.34 -0.28 10.73
CA ASN A 200 15.99 0.19 11.04
C ASN A 200 15.77 1.58 10.40
N PRO A 201 15.09 1.66 9.24
CA PRO A 201 14.89 2.93 8.58
C PRO A 201 13.84 3.81 9.29
N PHE A 202 12.97 3.22 10.10
CA PHE A 202 12.03 3.97 10.93
C PHE A 202 12.76 4.71 12.06
N ALA A 203 13.74 4.07 12.70
CA ALA A 203 14.60 4.72 13.68
C ALA A 203 15.47 5.82 13.04
N ALA A 204 15.93 5.61 11.80
CA ALA A 204 16.70 6.62 11.07
C ALA A 204 15.91 7.93 10.85
N LEU A 205 14.57 7.89 10.79
CA LEU A 205 13.73 9.09 10.71
C LEU A 205 13.83 10.00 11.94
N GLY A 206 14.27 9.48 13.10
CA GLY A 206 14.52 10.28 14.29
C GLY A 206 15.60 11.37 14.10
N HIS A 207 16.44 11.21 13.07
CA HIS A 207 17.48 12.18 12.69
C HIS A 207 17.11 13.01 11.45
N LEU A 208 15.86 12.93 10.97
CA LEU A 208 15.40 13.67 9.80
C LEU A 208 15.36 15.19 10.11
N PRO A 209 16.06 16.05 9.33
CA PRO A 209 16.18 17.48 9.63
C PRO A 209 14.83 18.18 9.80
N GLY A 210 14.71 19.06 10.81
CA GLY A 210 13.50 19.83 11.10
C GLY A 210 13.08 19.75 12.56
N ARG A 211 12.19 20.65 13.00
CA ARG A 211 11.74 20.76 14.41
C ARG A 211 10.66 19.74 14.80
N ARG A 212 9.98 19.13 13.82
CA ARG A 212 8.92 18.14 14.06
C ARG A 212 9.55 16.74 14.16
N THR A 213 9.50 16.17 15.36
CA THR A 213 9.94 14.78 15.62
C THR A 213 8.81 13.77 15.42
N GLU A 214 7.56 14.22 15.40
CA GLU A 214 6.41 13.36 15.08
C GLU A 214 6.45 12.87 13.63
N LEU A 215 6.16 11.59 13.43
CA LEU A 215 6.21 10.94 12.13
C LEU A 215 4.85 10.89 11.40
N ARG A 216 3.82 11.53 11.95
CA ARG A 216 2.44 11.53 11.41
C ARG A 216 2.35 12.02 9.97
N ASP A 217 3.10 13.08 9.66
CA ASP A 217 3.16 13.72 8.34
C ASP A 217 4.36 13.23 7.53
N THR A 218 5.07 12.19 7.98
CA THR A 218 6.29 11.71 7.34
C THR A 218 5.97 10.56 6.41
N SER A 219 6.63 10.52 5.26
CA SER A 219 6.69 9.33 4.41
C SER A 219 8.13 8.85 4.31
N LEU A 220 8.31 7.58 3.95
CA LEU A 220 9.60 6.91 3.87
C LEU A 220 9.64 6.03 2.62
N ALA A 221 10.74 6.04 1.89
CA ALA A 221 11.03 5.07 0.84
C ALA A 221 12.48 4.62 0.88
N MET A 222 12.76 3.52 0.19
CA MET A 222 14.11 3.03 -0.05
C MET A 222 14.23 2.49 -1.46
N ILE A 223 15.27 2.93 -2.15
CA ILE A 223 15.56 2.55 -3.54
C ILE A 223 17.04 2.24 -3.65
N SER A 224 17.40 1.23 -4.43
CA SER A 224 18.81 0.88 -4.66
C SER A 224 19.48 1.87 -5.62
N VAL A 225 20.75 2.11 -5.40
CA VAL A 225 21.64 2.87 -6.28
C VAL A 225 22.93 2.10 -6.51
N SER A 226 23.71 2.53 -7.48
CA SER A 226 25.06 1.99 -7.67
C SER A 226 25.93 2.36 -6.47
N GLY A 227 26.53 1.35 -5.84
CA GLY A 227 27.49 1.51 -4.77
C GLY A 227 28.93 1.67 -5.28
N GLU A 228 29.89 1.70 -4.35
CA GLU A 228 31.31 1.69 -4.69
C GLU A 228 31.74 0.31 -5.19
N SER A 229 32.73 0.26 -6.09
CA SER A 229 33.33 -1.00 -6.57
C SER A 229 32.32 -2.05 -7.08
N GLY A 230 31.18 -1.60 -7.62
CA GLY A 230 30.15 -2.48 -8.19
C GLY A 230 29.17 -3.06 -7.18
N THR A 231 29.20 -2.65 -5.90
CA THR A 231 28.15 -3.01 -4.93
C THR A 231 26.84 -2.29 -5.23
N ARG A 232 25.76 -2.69 -4.54
CA ARG A 232 24.47 -2.01 -4.58
C ARG A 232 24.17 -1.43 -3.20
N ASP A 233 24.30 -0.12 -3.11
CA ASP A 233 23.88 0.63 -1.94
C ASP A 233 22.40 0.99 -2.05
N PHE A 234 21.87 1.60 -0.99
CA PHE A 234 20.49 2.02 -0.91
C PHE A 234 20.42 3.49 -0.50
N VAL A 235 19.36 4.16 -0.94
CA VAL A 235 19.03 5.52 -0.51
C VAL A 235 17.70 5.45 0.22
N LEU A 236 17.70 5.83 1.50
CA LEU A 236 16.49 6.17 2.22
C LEU A 236 16.04 7.57 1.81
N LEU A 237 14.75 7.71 1.53
CA LEU A 237 14.12 8.94 1.09
C LEU A 237 12.98 9.26 2.04
N ALA A 238 12.93 10.48 2.54
CA ALA A 238 11.83 10.90 3.40
C ALA A 238 11.46 12.35 3.14
N TYR A 239 10.17 12.67 3.26
CA TYR A 239 9.71 14.06 3.29
C TYR A 239 8.51 14.17 4.23
N ARG A 240 8.23 15.41 4.64
CA ARG A 240 7.10 15.74 5.50
C ARG A 240 6.07 16.58 4.76
N ASP A 241 4.82 16.15 4.80
CA ASP A 241 3.63 16.82 4.28
C ASP A 241 2.39 16.11 4.88
N PRO A 242 1.27 16.80 5.21
CA PRO A 242 0.07 16.13 5.73
C PRO A 242 -0.36 14.93 4.88
N GLU A 243 -0.26 15.05 3.56
CA GLU A 243 -0.64 14.03 2.58
C GLU A 243 0.59 13.30 2.00
N ALA A 244 1.71 13.26 2.73
CA ALA A 244 2.94 12.64 2.24
C ALA A 244 2.76 11.15 1.90
N HIS A 245 3.02 10.79 0.65
CA HIS A 245 2.96 9.41 0.15
C HIS A 245 4.21 9.13 -0.68
N ALA A 246 5.10 8.30 -0.16
CA ALA A 246 6.34 7.92 -0.86
C ALA A 246 6.09 6.86 -1.93
N GLU A 247 4.92 6.20 -1.91
CA GLU A 247 4.48 5.25 -2.94
C GLU A 247 4.49 5.84 -4.36
N LYS A 248 4.36 7.18 -4.52
CA LYS A 248 4.49 7.83 -5.84
C LYS A 248 5.85 7.64 -6.51
N LEU A 249 6.88 7.24 -5.75
CA LEU A 249 8.20 6.90 -6.29
C LEU A 249 8.20 5.51 -6.97
N LEU A 250 7.16 4.72 -6.74
CA LEU A 250 6.95 3.41 -7.34
C LEU A 250 6.11 3.51 -8.62
N ASP A 251 6.22 2.50 -9.46
CA ASP A 251 5.58 2.36 -10.76
C ASP A 251 4.79 1.04 -10.81
N HIS A 252 3.49 1.11 -10.48
CA HIS A 252 2.61 -0.06 -10.49
C HIS A 252 2.36 -0.66 -11.88
N ALA A 253 2.72 0.06 -12.95
CA ALA A 253 2.67 -0.45 -14.32
C ALA A 253 4.01 -1.06 -14.75
N CYS A 254 5.07 -0.96 -13.93
CA CYS A 254 6.42 -1.46 -14.24
C CYS A 254 6.89 -1.06 -15.65
N THR A 255 6.68 0.19 -16.05
CA THR A 255 6.86 0.71 -17.40
C THR A 255 8.30 0.66 -17.91
N ALA A 256 9.29 0.61 -17.01
CA ALA A 256 10.70 0.41 -17.37
C ALA A 256 10.90 -0.84 -18.23
N LEU A 257 10.20 -1.92 -17.89
CA LEU A 257 10.24 -3.17 -18.61
C LEU A 257 9.49 -3.12 -19.95
N ALA A 258 8.35 -2.42 -19.99
CA ALA A 258 7.60 -2.25 -21.24
C ALA A 258 8.44 -1.51 -22.30
N LYS A 259 9.23 -0.52 -21.87
CA LYS A 259 10.16 0.20 -22.75
C LYS A 259 11.34 -0.66 -23.20
N ALA A 260 11.87 -1.51 -22.33
CA ALA A 260 12.98 -2.40 -22.66
C ALA A 260 12.58 -3.51 -23.65
N ALA A 261 11.34 -4.00 -23.60
CA ALA A 261 10.82 -5.00 -24.54
C ALA A 261 10.39 -4.41 -25.90
N ALA A 262 10.18 -3.10 -25.98
CA ALA A 262 9.77 -2.39 -27.19
C ALA A 262 10.95 -1.85 -28.03
N LYS A 263 12.19 -2.08 -27.57
CA LYS A 263 13.43 -1.67 -28.22
C LYS A 263 14.16 -2.90 -28.74
#